data_AF-A0A963A9T4-F1
#
_entry.id   AF-A0A963A9T4-F1
#
_cell.length_a   1.000
_cell.length_b   1.000
_cell.length_c   1.000
_cell.angle_alpha   90.00
_cell.angle_beta   90.00
_cell.angle_gamma   90.00
#
_symmetry.space_group_name_H-M   'P 1'
#
loop_
_entity.id
_entity.type
_entity.pdbx_description
1 polymer ?
#
loop_
_entity_poly.entity_id
_entity_poly.type
_entity_poly.pdbx_seq_one_letter_code
_entity_poly.pdbx_strand_id
1 'polypeptide(L)'
;MATGYYPSPWPGEDGGPRRLQVASGLEGLAIQAGESLKIKAARRLSTGNMVVLREPGEVYLMHVDTLRGNIGMHCHAHVEKLDPETLEPVRKSGNLPGGNWWPGGMCVHRNGDIYLTFGRWTHRLNPDCELMASYELPQDLPYNSHVVLDNGFIVTKPIA
;
A
#
# COMPACT_ATOMS: atom_id res chain seq x y z
N MET A 1 14.10 2.28 15.39
CA MET A 1 13.40 1.63 14.27
C MET A 1 11.91 1.71 14.56
N ALA A 2 11.05 1.85 13.55
CA ALA A 2 9.59 1.88 13.76
C ALA A 2 9.08 0.45 14.00
N THR A 3 8.89 0.08 15.26
CA THR A 3 8.59 -1.30 15.68
C THR A 3 7.17 -1.75 15.35
N GLY A 4 6.30 -0.81 14.97
CA GLY A 4 4.95 -1.09 14.48
C GLY A 4 4.92 -1.70 13.06
N TYR A 5 5.98 -1.51 12.27
CA TYR A 5 6.05 -1.95 10.88
C TYR A 5 6.85 -3.24 10.75
N TYR A 6 6.58 -3.98 9.68
CA TYR A 6 7.40 -5.14 9.31
C TYR A 6 8.84 -4.72 8.99
N PRO A 7 9.87 -5.53 9.31
CA PRO A 7 11.27 -5.22 9.03
C PRO A 7 11.59 -5.37 7.54
N SER A 8 11.10 -4.44 6.73
CA SER A 8 11.29 -4.38 5.27
C SER A 8 11.89 -3.03 4.86
N PRO A 9 12.60 -2.94 3.72
CA PRO A 9 13.10 -1.66 3.20
C PRO A 9 12.01 -0.63 2.88
N TRP A 10 10.77 -1.05 2.62
CA TRP A 10 9.65 -0.14 2.28
C TRP A 10 8.31 -0.67 2.80
N PRO A 11 8.10 -0.70 4.14
CA PRO A 11 6.96 -1.41 4.74
C PRO A 11 5.67 -0.57 4.75
N GLY A 12 5.66 0.63 4.19
CA GLY A 12 4.49 1.50 4.19
C GLY A 12 4.66 2.70 3.28
N GLU A 13 3.60 3.50 3.18
CA GLU A 13 3.59 4.76 2.43
C GLU A 13 4.85 5.60 2.68
N ASP A 14 5.43 6.13 1.61
CA ASP A 14 6.65 6.95 1.63
C ASP A 14 7.85 6.32 2.40
N GLY A 15 7.91 5.00 2.47
CA GLY A 15 8.98 4.25 3.14
C GLY A 15 8.78 4.05 4.64
N GLY A 16 7.60 4.33 5.18
CA GLY A 16 7.24 4.09 6.59
C GLY A 16 6.82 5.36 7.34
N PRO A 17 6.73 5.34 8.68
CA PRO A 17 6.01 6.37 9.44
C PRO A 17 6.66 7.75 9.43
N ARG A 18 7.95 7.84 9.07
CA ARG A 18 8.67 9.12 8.91
C ARG A 18 8.59 9.69 7.50
N ARG A 19 8.01 8.95 6.54
CA ARG A 19 7.84 9.36 5.15
C ARG A 19 9.10 9.93 4.50
N LEU A 20 10.24 9.29 4.77
CA LEU A 20 11.54 9.80 4.31
C LEU A 20 11.74 9.63 2.81
N GLN A 21 10.92 8.79 2.16
CA GLN A 21 11.06 8.42 0.75
C GLN A 21 12.44 7.84 0.42
N VAL A 22 13.05 7.17 1.40
CA VAL A 22 14.33 6.47 1.30
C VAL A 22 14.13 5.04 1.75
N ALA A 23 14.55 4.08 0.94
CA ALA A 23 14.48 2.67 1.28
C ALA A 23 15.40 2.37 2.47
N SER A 24 14.84 1.77 3.52
CA SER A 24 15.57 1.48 4.74
C SER A 24 16.59 0.36 4.51
N GLY A 25 17.83 0.57 4.97
CA GLY A 25 18.87 -0.47 4.93
C GLY A 25 19.45 -0.75 3.54
N LEU A 26 19.15 0.09 2.54
CA LEU A 26 19.73 -0.02 1.19
C LEU A 26 20.63 1.19 0.90
N GLU A 27 21.80 0.95 0.32
CA GLU A 27 22.76 1.99 -0.11
C GLU A 27 22.36 2.66 -1.44
N GLY A 28 21.17 2.35 -1.96
CA GLY A 28 20.71 2.78 -3.27
C GLY A 28 21.23 1.89 -4.40
N LEU A 29 21.20 2.39 -5.64
CA LEU A 29 21.55 1.61 -6.84
C LEU A 29 23.06 1.51 -7.10
N ALA A 30 23.90 2.25 -6.36
CA ALA A 30 25.36 2.26 -6.47
C ALA A 30 25.92 2.39 -7.91
N ILE A 31 25.24 3.14 -8.78
CA ILE A 31 25.58 3.31 -10.20
C ILE A 31 26.95 3.98 -10.35
N GLN A 32 27.86 3.34 -11.09
CA GLN A 32 29.22 3.82 -11.36
C GLN A 32 29.32 4.62 -12.66
N ALA A 33 30.46 5.29 -12.86
CA ALA A 33 30.74 6.02 -14.09
C ALA A 33 30.72 5.07 -15.30
N GLY A 34 29.92 5.41 -16.31
CA GLY A 34 29.75 4.59 -17.52
C GLY A 34 28.66 3.51 -17.42
N GLU A 35 28.06 3.30 -16.24
CA GLU A 35 26.91 2.41 -16.10
C GLU A 35 25.60 3.11 -16.49
N SER A 36 24.63 2.31 -16.95
CA SER A 36 23.30 2.81 -17.30
C SER A 36 22.22 1.84 -16.83
N LEU A 37 21.06 2.39 -16.49
CA LEU A 37 19.88 1.62 -16.13
C LEU A 37 18.99 1.40 -17.34
N LYS A 38 18.32 0.25 -17.36
CA LYS A 38 17.24 -0.04 -18.31
C LYS A 38 15.99 -0.38 -17.54
N ILE A 39 14.85 0.09 -18.02
CA ILE A 39 13.55 -0.34 -17.51
C ILE A 39 13.36 -1.79 -17.96
N LYS A 40 13.29 -2.71 -16.99
CA LYS A 40 13.09 -4.13 -17.26
C LYS A 40 11.62 -4.45 -17.54
N ALA A 41 10.72 -3.87 -16.76
CA ALA A 41 9.28 -4.01 -16.91
C ALA A 41 8.57 -2.70 -16.55
N ALA A 42 7.44 -2.44 -17.19
CA ALA A 42 6.57 -1.32 -16.89
C ALA A 42 5.12 -1.74 -17.11
N ARG A 43 4.25 -1.41 -16.16
CA ARG A 43 2.82 -1.68 -16.25
C ARG A 43 2.04 -0.39 -16.03
N ARG A 44 1.15 -0.07 -16.97
CA ARG A 44 0.29 1.12 -16.86
C ARG A 44 -0.96 0.77 -16.07
N LEU A 45 -1.29 1.62 -15.10
CA LEU A 45 -2.52 1.55 -14.32
C LEU A 45 -3.34 2.81 -14.57
N SER A 46 -4.66 2.70 -14.45
CA SER A 46 -5.53 3.88 -14.47
C SER A 46 -5.30 4.74 -13.23
N THR A 47 -5.24 4.13 -12.05
CA THR A 47 -4.94 4.78 -10.77
C THR A 47 -4.15 3.82 -9.87
N GLY A 48 -2.81 3.87 -9.94
CA GLY A 48 -1.94 3.22 -8.98
C GLY A 48 -1.70 4.15 -7.78
N ASN A 49 -1.84 3.64 -6.56
CA ASN A 49 -1.66 4.46 -5.36
C ASN A 49 -0.25 4.32 -4.81
N MET A 50 0.16 3.10 -4.44
CA MET A 50 1.45 2.88 -3.81
C MET A 50 1.87 1.41 -3.82
N VAL A 51 3.16 1.19 -3.59
CA VAL A 51 3.77 -0.12 -3.42
C VAL A 51 4.34 -0.23 -2.01
N VAL A 52 4.23 -1.41 -1.41
CA VAL A 52 4.96 -1.79 -0.19
C VAL A 52 5.70 -3.09 -0.42
N LEU A 53 6.77 -3.26 0.35
CA LEU A 53 7.62 -4.46 0.33
C LEU A 53 7.45 -5.20 1.66
N ARG A 54 7.51 -6.54 1.59
CA ARG A 54 7.54 -7.42 2.76
C ARG A 54 8.88 -8.15 2.78
N GLU A 55 8.87 -9.46 2.53
CA GLU A 55 10.08 -10.28 2.40
C GLU A 55 10.78 -10.02 1.04
N PRO A 56 12.04 -10.42 0.86
CA PRO A 56 12.73 -10.32 -0.43
C PRO A 56 11.90 -10.92 -1.56
N GLY A 57 11.66 -10.13 -2.62
CA GLY A 57 10.84 -10.52 -3.78
C GLY A 57 9.33 -10.36 -3.59
N GLU A 58 8.84 -10.02 -2.39
CA GLU A 58 7.42 -9.77 -2.16
C GLU A 58 7.08 -8.29 -2.35
N VAL A 59 6.40 -8.00 -3.46
CA VAL A 59 5.96 -6.67 -3.85
C VAL A 59 4.44 -6.63 -3.85
N TYR A 60 3.85 -5.66 -3.13
CA TYR A 60 2.41 -5.48 -3.08
C TYR A 60 2.02 -4.10 -3.57
N LEU A 61 1.07 -4.05 -4.50
CA LEU A 61 0.54 -2.82 -5.08
C LEU A 61 -0.87 -2.58 -4.58
N MET A 62 -1.13 -1.37 -4.10
CA MET A 62 -2.47 -0.85 -3.91
C MET A 62 -2.88 -0.03 -5.14
N HIS A 63 -4.05 -0.32 -5.68
CA HIS A 63 -4.69 0.47 -6.72
C HIS A 63 -6.21 0.55 -6.48
N VAL A 64 -6.88 1.45 -7.17
CA VAL A 64 -8.28 1.80 -6.89
C VAL A 64 -9.06 2.03 -8.18
N ASP A 65 -10.37 1.81 -8.12
CA ASP A 65 -11.29 2.18 -9.21
C ASP A 65 -11.89 3.56 -8.93
N THR A 66 -11.40 4.59 -9.64
CA THR A 66 -11.86 5.97 -9.52
C THR A 66 -13.05 6.31 -10.40
N LEU A 67 -13.42 5.46 -11.36
CA LEU A 67 -14.54 5.73 -12.28
C LEU A 67 -15.87 5.81 -11.54
N ARG A 68 -16.03 4.99 -10.49
CA ARG A 68 -17.20 5.00 -9.59
C ARG A 68 -17.34 6.34 -8.86
N GLY A 69 -16.23 6.89 -8.39
CA GLY A 69 -16.21 8.19 -7.71
C GLY A 69 -16.70 9.33 -8.60
N ASN A 70 -16.37 9.29 -9.90
CA ASN A 70 -16.79 10.32 -10.87
C ASN A 70 -18.31 10.38 -11.08
N ILE A 71 -19.04 9.31 -10.74
CA ILE A 71 -20.51 9.24 -10.83
C ILE A 71 -21.18 9.21 -9.44
N GLY A 72 -20.45 9.61 -8.39
CA GLY A 72 -20.98 9.69 -7.02
C GLY A 72 -21.15 8.35 -6.32
N MET A 73 -20.58 7.26 -6.85
CA MET A 73 -20.58 5.94 -6.21
C MET A 73 -19.32 5.73 -5.38
N HIS A 74 -19.42 4.95 -4.31
CA HIS A 74 -18.25 4.54 -3.55
C HIS A 74 -17.28 3.71 -4.41
N CYS A 75 -16.01 4.07 -4.31
CA CYS A 75 -14.90 3.41 -4.98
C CYS A 75 -14.53 2.11 -4.27
N HIS A 76 -13.83 1.22 -4.99
CA HIS A 76 -13.18 0.05 -4.40
C HIS A 76 -11.66 0.23 -4.40
N ALA A 77 -11.02 -0.36 -3.39
CA ALA A 77 -9.59 -0.60 -3.41
C ALA A 77 -9.29 -2.05 -3.82
N HIS A 78 -8.06 -2.26 -4.27
CA HIS A 78 -7.53 -3.55 -4.66
C HIS A 78 -6.07 -3.64 -4.21
N VAL A 79 -5.67 -4.83 -3.82
CA VAL A 79 -4.27 -5.18 -3.55
C VAL A 79 -3.88 -6.34 -4.47
N GLU A 80 -2.74 -6.18 -5.13
CA GLU A 80 -2.12 -7.23 -5.94
C GLU A 80 -0.72 -7.54 -5.39
N LYS A 81 -0.41 -8.82 -5.19
CA LYS A 81 0.98 -9.28 -5.07
C LYS A 81 1.53 -9.39 -6.49
N LEU A 82 2.67 -8.75 -6.75
CA LEU A 82 3.28 -8.71 -8.08
C LEU A 82 4.50 -9.62 -8.14
N ASP A 83 4.72 -10.23 -9.31
CA ASP A 83 6.03 -10.73 -9.69
C ASP A 83 6.97 -9.52 -9.91
N PRO A 84 8.11 -9.44 -9.22
CA PRO A 84 8.97 -8.25 -9.25
C PRO A 84 9.68 -8.03 -10.60
N GLU A 85 9.77 -9.05 -11.44
CA GLU A 85 10.50 -8.99 -12.71
C GLU A 85 9.61 -8.64 -13.89
N THR A 86 8.34 -9.06 -13.82
CA THR A 86 7.34 -8.86 -14.88
C THR A 86 6.29 -7.82 -14.54
N LEU A 87 6.08 -7.53 -13.24
CA LEU A 87 5.00 -6.73 -12.68
C LEU A 87 3.60 -7.32 -12.89
N GLU A 88 3.51 -8.58 -13.29
CA GLU A 88 2.23 -9.29 -13.41
C GLU A 88 1.70 -9.71 -12.03
N PRO A 89 0.38 -9.64 -11.80
CA PRO A 89 -0.19 -10.07 -10.53
C PRO A 89 -0.11 -11.58 -10.35
N VAL A 90 0.48 -12.02 -9.24
CA VAL A 90 0.48 -13.43 -8.82
C VAL A 90 -0.65 -13.74 -7.85
N ARG A 91 -1.15 -12.75 -7.10
CA ARG A 91 -2.32 -12.83 -6.22
C ARG A 91 -3.09 -11.50 -6.24
N LYS A 92 -4.39 -11.55 -5.93
CA LYS A 92 -5.29 -10.39 -5.92
C LYS A 92 -6.29 -10.50 -4.77
N SER A 93 -6.63 -9.36 -4.16
CA SER A 93 -7.63 -9.28 -3.09
C SER A 93 -9.08 -9.31 -3.57
N GLY A 94 -9.34 -9.13 -4.87
CA GLY A 94 -10.67 -8.79 -5.36
C GLY A 94 -11.06 -7.34 -5.04
N ASN A 95 -12.36 -7.05 -4.98
CA ASN A 95 -12.88 -5.71 -4.70
C ASN A 95 -13.02 -5.51 -3.19
N LEU A 96 -12.25 -4.57 -2.63
CA LEU A 96 -12.36 -4.19 -1.23
C LEU A 96 -13.26 -2.96 -1.11
N PRO A 97 -14.27 -2.96 -0.22
CA PRO A 97 -15.10 -1.80 0.05
C PRO A 97 -14.27 -0.54 0.32
N GLY A 98 -14.68 0.58 -0.23
CA GLY A 98 -14.04 1.86 0.01
C GLY A 98 -15.07 2.89 0.39
N GLY A 99 -14.94 4.08 -0.18
CA GLY A 99 -15.88 5.16 0.07
C GLY A 99 -15.70 6.26 -0.95
N ASN A 100 -15.86 7.49 -0.49
CA ASN A 100 -15.52 8.66 -1.29
C ASN A 100 -14.04 8.63 -1.69
N TRP A 101 -13.77 9.12 -2.90
CA TRP A 101 -12.44 9.05 -3.49
C TRP A 101 -11.47 10.02 -2.82
N TRP A 102 -10.37 9.47 -2.31
CA TRP A 102 -9.12 10.15 -2.03
C TRP A 102 -7.99 9.12 -2.00
N PRO A 103 -6.73 9.47 -2.33
CA PRO A 103 -5.60 8.58 -2.14
C PRO A 103 -5.51 8.06 -0.69
N GLY A 104 -5.84 6.78 -0.49
CA GLY A 104 -5.63 6.08 0.78
C GLY A 104 -4.19 5.63 0.94
N GLY A 105 -3.93 4.69 1.85
CA GLY A 105 -2.61 4.06 1.91
C GLY A 105 -2.55 2.70 2.56
N MET A 106 -1.38 2.09 2.46
CA MET A 106 -1.13 0.68 2.74
C MET A 106 0.20 0.52 3.49
N CYS A 107 0.26 -0.46 4.38
CA CYS A 107 1.47 -0.89 5.06
C CYS A 107 1.51 -2.40 5.27
N VAL A 108 2.70 -2.90 5.58
CA VAL A 108 2.93 -4.20 6.18
C VAL A 108 3.17 -3.98 7.67
N HIS A 109 2.21 -4.44 8.48
CA HIS A 109 2.26 -4.32 9.92
C HIS A 109 3.29 -5.31 10.49
N ARG A 110 3.81 -5.06 11.71
CA ARG A 110 4.81 -5.93 12.37
C ARG A 110 4.39 -7.40 12.52
N ASN A 111 3.10 -7.70 12.44
CA ASN A 111 2.58 -9.07 12.48
C ASN A 111 2.71 -9.81 11.12
N GLY A 112 3.19 -9.14 10.07
CA GLY A 112 3.38 -9.69 8.74
C GLY A 112 2.20 -9.54 7.80
N ASP A 113 1.06 -9.03 8.26
CA ASP A 113 -0.11 -8.79 7.43
C ASP A 113 -0.09 -7.42 6.77
N ILE A 114 -0.89 -7.30 5.71
CA ILE A 114 -1.04 -6.07 4.94
C ILE A 114 -2.28 -5.35 5.44
N TYR A 115 -2.12 -4.08 5.81
CA TYR A 115 -3.23 -3.21 6.17
C TYR A 115 -3.35 -2.09 5.16
N LEU A 116 -4.57 -1.80 4.73
CA LEU A 116 -4.86 -0.65 3.88
C LEU A 116 -6.04 0.15 4.41
N THR A 117 -5.96 1.46 4.32
CA THR A 117 -7.03 2.41 4.60
C THR A 117 -7.42 3.10 3.31
N PHE A 118 -8.67 3.01 2.91
CA PHE A 118 -9.19 3.65 1.71
C PHE A 118 -10.65 4.05 1.86
N GLY A 119 -10.98 5.28 1.44
CA GLY A 119 -12.28 5.87 1.74
C GLY A 119 -12.53 5.84 3.24
N ARG A 120 -13.62 5.19 3.66
CA ARG A 120 -13.98 4.99 5.07
C ARG A 120 -13.69 3.59 5.61
N TRP A 121 -12.86 2.80 4.95
CA TRP A 121 -12.55 1.44 5.38
C TRP A 121 -11.09 1.24 5.69
N THR A 122 -10.83 0.36 6.65
CA THR A 122 -9.52 -0.27 6.84
C THR A 122 -9.66 -1.78 6.70
N HIS A 123 -8.84 -2.39 5.85
CA HIS A 123 -8.82 -3.83 5.64
C HIS A 123 -7.49 -4.43 6.10
N ARG A 124 -7.56 -5.68 6.52
CA ARG A 124 -6.42 -6.54 6.82
C ARG A 124 -6.42 -7.70 5.84
N LEU A 125 -5.32 -7.87 5.13
CA LEU A 125 -5.08 -9.00 4.23
C LEU A 125 -3.90 -9.82 4.76
N ASN A 126 -3.93 -11.14 4.52
CA ASN A 126 -2.73 -11.96 4.69
C ASN A 126 -1.75 -11.77 3.51
N PRO A 127 -0.53 -12.35 3.55
CA PRO A 127 0.45 -12.23 2.46
C PRO A 127 0.04 -12.82 1.10
N ASP A 128 -1.04 -13.60 1.04
CA ASP A 128 -1.62 -14.11 -0.21
C ASP A 128 -2.74 -13.21 -0.76
N CYS A 129 -2.86 -12.00 -0.20
CA CYS A 129 -3.90 -11.01 -0.51
C CYS A 129 -5.32 -11.44 -0.12
N GLU A 130 -5.49 -12.45 0.74
CA GLU A 130 -6.81 -12.88 1.18
C GLU A 130 -7.34 -11.95 2.29
N LEU A 131 -8.60 -11.57 2.19
CA LEU A 131 -9.24 -10.67 3.16
C LEU A 131 -9.49 -11.36 4.50
N MET A 132 -8.83 -10.88 5.55
CA MET A 132 -8.92 -11.43 6.90
C MET A 132 -9.90 -10.65 7.77
N ALA A 133 -9.94 -9.33 7.63
CA ALA A 133 -10.85 -8.48 8.37
C ALA A 133 -11.07 -7.15 7.65
N SER A 134 -12.24 -6.55 7.91
CA SER A 134 -12.58 -5.19 7.49
C SER A 134 -13.14 -4.42 8.66
N TYR A 135 -12.84 -3.13 8.72
CA TYR A 135 -13.37 -2.20 9.69
C TYR A 135 -13.84 -0.93 9.00
N GLU A 136 -15.09 -0.54 9.26
CA GLU A 136 -15.67 0.71 8.80
C GLU A 136 -15.34 1.81 9.80
N LEU A 137 -14.69 2.87 9.32
CA LEU A 137 -14.28 4.01 10.10
C LEU A 137 -15.50 4.89 10.46
N PRO A 138 -15.46 5.57 11.62
CA PRO A 138 -16.64 6.19 12.22
C PRO A 138 -17.14 7.44 11.50
N GLN A 139 -16.29 8.13 10.72
CA GLN A 139 -16.70 9.30 9.95
C GLN A 139 -16.92 8.91 8.50
N ASP A 140 -18.02 9.37 7.90
CA ASP A 140 -18.32 9.17 6.48
C ASP A 140 -17.52 10.14 5.60
N LEU A 141 -16.20 10.07 5.72
CA LEU A 141 -15.23 10.89 5.01
C LEU A 141 -14.17 10.00 4.38
N PRO A 142 -13.50 10.46 3.32
CA PRO A 142 -12.27 9.83 2.88
C PRO A 142 -11.16 10.03 3.92
N TYR A 143 -10.39 8.98 4.18
CA TYR A 143 -9.22 9.04 5.07
C TYR A 143 -7.91 9.08 4.28
N ASN A 144 -7.04 10.03 4.64
CA ASN A 144 -5.70 10.16 4.05
C ASN A 144 -4.74 9.16 4.70
N SER A 145 -4.91 7.89 4.35
CA SER A 145 -4.02 6.81 4.81
C SER A 145 -4.02 6.67 6.35
N HIS A 146 -2.94 6.07 6.88
CA HIS A 146 -2.72 5.80 8.28
C HIS A 146 -1.23 5.77 8.64
N VAL A 147 -0.95 5.76 9.94
CA VAL A 147 0.36 5.40 10.50
C VAL A 147 0.21 4.26 11.50
N VAL A 148 1.22 3.40 11.60
CA VAL A 148 1.29 2.37 12.64
C VAL A 148 2.19 2.86 13.77
N LEU A 149 1.65 2.87 14.99
CA LEU A 149 2.39 3.22 16.18
C LEU A 149 3.27 2.05 16.65
N ASP A 150 4.27 2.31 17.48
CA ASP A 150 5.17 1.26 18.01
C ASP A 150 4.45 0.17 18.81
N ASN A 151 3.27 0.48 19.37
CA ASN A 151 2.41 -0.50 20.05
C ASN A 151 1.51 -1.30 19.07
N GLY A 152 1.62 -1.08 17.76
CA GLY A 152 0.86 -1.79 16.72
C GLY A 152 -0.52 -1.22 16.41
N PHE A 153 -0.93 -0.15 17.09
CA PHE A 153 -2.19 0.51 16.75
C PHE A 153 -2.07 1.30 15.45
N ILE A 154 -3.15 1.29 14.68
CA ILE A 154 -3.28 2.04 13.42
C ILE A 154 -4.04 3.33 13.71
N VAL A 155 -3.46 4.46 13.33
CA VAL A 155 -4.07 5.79 13.46
C VAL A 155 -4.39 6.32 12.07
N THR A 156 -5.66 6.60 11.83
CA THR A 156 -6.19 7.09 10.55
C THR A 156 -6.57 8.56 10.66
N LYS A 157 -6.40 9.34 9.58
CA LYS A 157 -6.80 10.76 9.55
C LYS A 157 -7.89 11.01 8.49
N PRO A 158 -9.10 11.44 8.87
CA PRO A 158 -10.13 11.85 7.91
C PRO A 158 -9.74 13.19 7.26
N ILE A 159 -10.26 13.44 6.06
CA ILE A 159 -10.09 14.70 5.35
C ILE A 159 -11.43 15.42 5.32
N ALA A 160 -11.43 16.64 5.83
CA ALA A 160 -12.53 17.60 5.79
C ALA A 160 -12.11 18.82 4.96
#